data_AF-A0A962I7W2-F1
#
_entry.id   AF-A0A962I7W2-F1
#
_cell.length_a   1.000
_cell.length_b   1.000
_cell.length_c   1.000
_cell.angle_alpha   90.00
_cell.angle_beta   90.00
_cell.angle_gamma   90.00
#
_symmetry.space_group_name_H-M   'P 1'
#
loop_
_entity.id
_entity.type
_entity.pdbx_description
1 polymer ?
#
loop_
_entity_poly.entity_id
_entity_poly.type
_entity_poly.pdbx_seq_one_letter_code
_entity_poly.pdbx_strand_id
1 'polypeptide(L)' 'MSGQAFQPPAWLRNAHIQSVLASSGLRGRFARGRFPQFSSQAQPHLLDCGSGVRLQGFHSEPVNHDGPSRGLVVLIHG' A
#
# COMPACT_ATOMS: atom_id res chain seq x y z
N MET A 1 -13.70 14.96 -13.99
CA MET A 1 -13.47 14.78 -12.55
C MET A 1 -12.38 15.73 -12.11
N SER A 2 -12.73 16.90 -11.60
CA SER A 2 -11.77 17.85 -11.03
C SER A 2 -11.31 17.29 -9.68
N GLY A 3 -10.12 16.68 -9.64
CA GLY A 3 -9.50 16.25 -8.39
C GLY A 3 -9.21 17.48 -7.52
N GLN A 4 -9.64 17.46 -6.26
CA GLN A 4 -9.20 18.48 -5.32
C GLN A 4 -7.67 18.42 -5.21
N ALA A 5 -7.03 19.60 -5.29
CA ALA A 5 -5.61 19.70 -5.00
C ALA A 5 -5.38 19.28 -3.55
N PHE A 6 -4.47 18.32 -3.34
CA PHE A 6 -4.08 17.86 -2.01
C PHE A 6 -3.56 19.05 -1.18
N GLN A 7 -4.19 19.31 -0.04
CA GLN A 7 -3.82 20.39 0.87
C GLN A 7 -3.20 19.83 2.16
N PRO A 8 -1.87 19.65 2.22
CA PRO A 8 -1.23 19.14 3.43
C PRO A 8 -1.29 20.17 4.57
N PRO A 9 -1.35 19.70 5.83
CA PRO A 9 -1.16 20.55 7.02
C PRO A 9 0.14 21.37 6.91
N ALA A 10 0.17 22.56 7.50
CA ALA A 10 1.28 23.52 7.34
C ALA A 10 2.66 22.91 7.66
N TRP A 11 2.75 22.06 8.68
CA TRP A 11 4.00 21.39 9.05
C TRP A 11 4.46 20.35 8.02
N LEU A 12 3.53 19.70 7.31
CA LEU A 12 3.85 18.68 6.30
C LEU A 12 4.26 19.30 4.95
N ARG A 13 4.26 20.63 4.84
CA ARG A 13 4.77 21.35 3.67
C ARG A 13 6.31 21.40 3.62
N ASN A 14 6.99 21.11 4.73
CA ASN A 14 8.45 21.08 4.80
C ASN A 14 9.00 19.76 4.24
N ALA A 15 9.88 19.85 3.24
CA ALA A 15 10.47 18.68 2.57
C ALA A 15 11.27 17.78 3.52
N HIS A 16 12.00 18.34 4.49
CA HIS A 16 12.78 17.54 5.45
C HIS A 16 11.87 16.70 6.35
N ILE A 17 10.73 17.26 6.78
CA ILE A 17 9.76 16.52 7.59
C ILE A 17 9.16 15.37 6.76
N GLN A 18 8.84 15.60 5.49
CA GLN A 18 8.38 14.53 4.60
C GLN A 18 9.44 13.42 4.45
N SER A 19 10.71 13.78 4.24
CA SER A 19 11.82 12.81 4.13
C SER A 19 12.01 12.01 5.42
N VAL A 20 11.97 12.66 6.58
CA VAL A 20 12.07 11.99 7.88
C VAL A 20 10.88 11.07 8.10
N LEU A 21 9.66 11.51 7.82
CA LEU A 21 8.47 10.65 7.95
C LEU A 21 8.50 9.44 7.01
N ALA A 22 8.91 9.64 5.75
CA ALA A 22 8.99 8.58 4.75
C ALA A 22 10.06 7.53 5.09
N SER A 23 11.20 7.98 5.63
CA SER A 23 12.31 7.10 6.04
C SER A 23 12.16 6.53 7.45
N SER A 24 11.32 7.14 8.30
CA SER A 24 11.03 6.62 9.63
C SER A 24 10.12 5.40 9.59
N GLY A 25 10.31 4.47 10.54
CA GLY A 25 9.40 3.35 10.76
C GLY A 25 7.99 3.76 11.20
N LEU A 26 7.71 5.05 11.42
CA LEU A 26 6.41 5.56 11.87
C LEU A 26 5.32 5.25 10.85
N ARG A 27 5.59 5.42 9.55
CA ARG A 27 4.62 5.11 8.49
C ARG A 27 4.10 3.67 8.62
N GLY A 28 5.01 2.71 8.81
CA GLY A 28 4.67 1.30 8.99
C GLY A 28 3.89 1.05 10.29
N ARG A 29 4.24 1.72 11.40
CA ARG A 29 3.51 1.60 12.67
C ARG A 29 2.08 2.15 12.57
N PHE A 30 1.91 3.35 11.99
CA PHE A 30 0.59 3.95 11.77
C PHE A 30 -0.27 3.09 10.83
N ALA A 31 0.31 2.59 9.74
CA ALA A 31 -0.42 1.74 8.79
C ALA A 31 -0.94 0.45 9.46
N ARG A 32 -0.11 -0.23 10.26
CA ARG A 32 -0.52 -1.44 11.00
C ARG A 32 -1.64 -1.17 12.00
N GLY A 33 -1.61 -0.03 12.69
CA GLY A 33 -2.67 0.35 13.62
C GLY A 33 -3.99 0.70 12.92
N ARG A 34 -3.92 1.34 11.75
CA ARG A 34 -5.10 1.79 11.00
C ARG A 34 -5.74 0.70 10.14
N PHE A 35 -4.94 -0.25 9.65
CA PHE A 35 -5.39 -1.32 8.76
C PHE A 35 -4.93 -2.70 9.28
N PRO A 36 -5.33 -3.09 10.50
CA PRO A 36 -4.82 -4.32 11.14
C PRO A 36 -5.14 -5.59 10.34
N GLN A 37 -6.29 -5.61 9.66
CA GLN A 37 -6.75 -6.75 8.86
C GLN A 37 -6.02 -6.89 7.51
N PHE A 38 -5.51 -5.78 6.97
CA PHE A 38 -4.87 -5.77 5.65
C PHE A 38 -3.56 -6.57 5.64
N SER A 39 -2.79 -6.48 6.74
CA SER A 39 -1.54 -7.22 6.88
C SER A 39 -1.74 -8.69 7.25
N SER A 40 -2.80 -9.03 8.00
CA SER A 40 -3.02 -10.42 8.44
C SER A 40 -3.60 -11.33 7.37
N GLN A 41 -4.13 -10.76 6.27
CA GLN A 41 -4.82 -11.51 5.21
C GLN A 41 -4.08 -11.50 3.88
N ALA A 42 -2.93 -10.83 3.83
CA ALA A 42 -2.06 -10.84 2.67
C ALA A 42 -1.57 -12.28 2.42
N GLN A 43 -2.04 -12.89 1.34
CA GLN A 43 -1.63 -14.23 0.93
C GLN A 43 -0.38 -14.13 0.04
N PRO A 44 0.69 -14.87 0.34
CA PRO A 44 1.86 -14.91 -0.53
C PRO A 44 1.53 -15.67 -1.82
N HIS A 45 1.92 -15.10 -2.95
CA HIS A 45 1.85 -15.74 -4.26
C HIS A 45 3.23 -15.79 -4.87
N LEU A 46 3.64 -16.97 -5.30
CA LEU A 46 4.80 -17.14 -6.17
C LEU A 46 4.31 -17.29 -7.60
N LEU A 47 4.71 -16.36 -8.45
CA LEU A 47 4.41 -16.34 -9.87
C LEU A 47 5.61 -16.92 -10.60
N ASP A 48 5.36 -17.99 -11.37
CA ASP A 48 6.33 -18.49 -12.33
C ASP A 48 6.27 -17.64 -13.60
N CYS A 49 7.37 -16.99 -13.95
CA CYS A 49 7.47 -16.14 -15.13
C CYS A 49 8.22 -16.83 -16.28
N GLY A 50 8.56 -18.11 -16.13
CA GLY A 50 9.36 -18.86 -17.09
C GLY A 50 10.85 -18.50 -17.05
N SER A 51 11.66 -19.23 -17.82
CA SER A 51 13.11 -18.98 -17.95
C SER A 51 13.87 -18.95 -16.61
N GLY A 52 13.38 -19.68 -15.61
CA GLY A 52 13.94 -19.71 -14.25
C GLY A 52 13.63 -18.45 -13.41
N VAL A 53 12.83 -17.51 -13.93
CA VAL A 53 12.42 -16.30 -13.21
C VAL A 53 11.17 -16.58 -12.38
N ARG A 54 11.22 -16.21 -11.10
CA ARG A 54 10.07 -16.25 -10.18
C ARG A 54 9.88 -14.88 -9.55
N LEU A 55 8.63 -14.45 -9.47
CA LEU A 55 8.25 -13.25 -8.74
C LEU A 55 7.46 -13.64 -7.48
N GLN A 56 7.71 -12.94 -6.39
CA GLN A 56 6.90 -13.04 -5.18
C GLN A 56 6.02 -11.80 -5.06
N GLY A 57 4.74 -12.02 -4.82
CA GLY A 57 3.78 -10.98 -4.49
C GLY A 57 2.97 -11.36 -3.26
N PHE A 58 2.23 -10.39 -2.75
CA PHE A 58 1.24 -10.58 -1.70
C PHE A 58 -0.10 -10.04 -2.20
N HIS A 59 -1.14 -10.86 -2.12
CA HIS A 59 -2.50 -10.49 -2.50
C HIS A 59 -3.37 -10.32 -1.26
N SER A 60 -3.99 -9.16 -1.11
CA SER A 60 -4.92 -8.86 -0.02
C SER A 60 -6.32 -8.68 -0.57
N GLU A 61 -7.23 -9.59 -0.21
CA GLU A 61 -8.65 -9.50 -0.58
C GLU A 61 -9.44 -8.77 0.54
N PRO A 62 -10.28 -7.77 0.23
CA PRO A 62 -11.10 -7.08 1.24
C PRO A 62 -12.18 -7.99 1.84
N VAL A 63 -12.31 -8.01 3.17
CA VAL A 63 -13.16 -8.96 3.93
C VAL A 63 -14.65 -8.62 3.93
N ASN A 64 -14.98 -7.34 3.72
CA ASN A 64 -16.34 -6.82 3.92
C ASN A 64 -16.82 -6.03 2.70
N HIS A 65 -16.60 -6.57 1.50
CA HIS A 65 -17.03 -5.92 0.27
C HIS A 65 -18.32 -6.56 -0.24
N ASP A 66 -19.47 -6.02 0.19
CA ASP A 66 -20.82 -6.48 -0.21
C ASP A 66 -21.22 -6.06 -1.65
N GLY A 67 -20.24 -5.85 -2.53
CA GLY A 67 -20.46 -5.37 -3.88
C GLY A 67 -19.56 -6.05 -4.91
N PRO A 68 -19.78 -5.81 -6.21
CA PRO A 68 -18.88 -6.30 -7.24
C PRO A 68 -17.48 -5.71 -7.04
N SER A 69 -16.46 -6.52 -7.33
CA SER A 69 -15.07 -6.05 -7.31
C SER A 69 -14.92 -4.85 -8.25
N ARG A 70 -14.19 -3.83 -7.78
CA ARG A 70 -13.92 -2.60 -8.56
C ARG A 70 -12.72 -2.75 -9.50
N GLY A 71 -12.02 -3.89 -9.43
CA GLY A 71 -10.81 -4.18 -10.19
C GLY A 71 -9.64 -4.58 -9.30
N LEU A 72 -8.56 -5.04 -9.93
CA LEU A 72 -7.29 -5.40 -9.27
C LEU A 72 -6.31 -4.24 -9.37
N VAL A 73 -5.68 -3.88 -8.25
CA VAL A 73 -4.56 -2.95 -8.21
C VAL A 73 -3.28 -3.76 -8.00
N VAL A 74 -2.33 -3.63 -8.93
CA VAL A 74 -0.99 -4.24 -8.81
C VAL A 74 0.00 -3.16 -8.45
N LEU A 75 0.63 -3.30 -7.28
CA LEU A 75 1.69 -2.40 -6.82
C LEU A 75 3.04 -3.07 -7.08
N ILE A 76 3.78 -2.56 -8.06
CA ILE A 76 5.16 -2.99 -8.33
C ILE A 76 6.07 -1.99 -7.62
N HIS A 77 6.90 -2.48 -6.70
CA HIS A 77 7.94 -1.69 -6.06
C HIS A 77 9.30 -2.35 -6.28
N GLY A 78 10.34 -1.53 -6.45
CA GLY A 78 11.74 -1.95 -6.55
C GLY A 78 12.54 -1.48 -5.35
#